data_AF-A0A4Q1VQJ0-F1
#
_entry.id   AF-A0A4Q1VQJ0-F1
#
_cell.length_a   1.000
_cell.length_b   1.000
_cell.length_c   1.000
_cell.angle_alpha   90.00
_cell.angle_beta   90.00
_cell.angle_gamma   90.00
#
_symmetry.space_group_name_H-M   'P 1'
#
loop_
_entity.id
_entity.type
_entity.pdbx_description
1 polymer ?
#
loop_
_entity_poly.entity_id
_entity_poly.type
_entity_poly.pdbx_seq_one_letter_code
_entity_poly.pdbx_strand_id
1 'polypeptide(L)'
;MSRPLGPKETQIMEFLHDRVFDPILNSTSASAPLKQGIRLTIIRMKERDAVGMVDYFWAALKGTERSIGFAARMRNEGFERFEEALEDFRIRFDDRFLRP
;
A
#
# COMPACT_ATOMS: atom_id res chain seq x y z
N MET A 1 -21.34 0.67 3.07
CA MET A 1 -20.71 2.00 3.00
C MET A 1 -19.38 1.90 3.74
N SER A 2 -18.27 2.25 3.10
CA SER A 2 -16.96 2.26 3.79
C SER A 2 -16.94 3.38 4.83
N ARG A 3 -16.42 3.08 6.02
CA ARG A 3 -16.22 4.06 7.09
C ARG A 3 -15.29 5.19 6.59
N PRO A 4 -15.52 6.47 6.94
CA PRO A 4 -14.54 7.52 6.68
C PRO A 4 -13.22 7.23 7.42
N LEU A 5 -12.10 7.49 6.76
CA LEU A 5 -10.77 7.32 7.37
C LEU A 5 -10.57 8.32 8.51
N GLY A 6 -9.93 7.87 9.59
CA GLY A 6 -9.45 8.76 10.62
C GLY A 6 -8.15 9.48 10.20
N PRO A 7 -7.62 10.39 11.05
CA PRO A 7 -6.42 11.17 10.72
C PRO A 7 -5.17 10.31 10.49
N LYS A 8 -5.04 9.18 11.19
CA LYS A 8 -3.89 8.28 11.04
C LYS A 8 -4.00 7.43 9.79
N GLU A 9 -5.18 6.86 9.55
CA GLU A 9 -5.49 6.12 8.34
C GLU A 9 -5.32 6.99 7.09
N THR A 10 -5.70 8.26 7.18
CA THR A 10 -5.49 9.24 6.11
C THR A 10 -4.01 9.42 5.82
N GLN A 11 -3.16 9.63 6.83
CA GLN A 11 -1.71 9.78 6.64
C GLN A 11 -1.04 8.53 6.04
N ILE A 12 -1.47 7.33 6.45
CA ILE A 12 -0.98 6.08 5.86
C ILE A 12 -1.38 6.00 4.38
N MET A 13 -2.64 6.29 4.08
CA MET A 13 -3.16 6.25 2.71
C MET A 13 -2.49 7.29 1.81
N GLU A 14 -2.28 8.52 2.29
CA GLU A 14 -1.57 9.58 1.57
C GLU A 14 -0.14 9.15 1.23
N PHE A 15 0.61 8.63 2.21
CA PHE A 15 1.96 8.12 1.97
C PHE A 15 1.98 7.03 0.89
N LEU A 16 1.05 6.08 0.95
CA LEU A 16 1.00 4.99 -0.02
C LEU A 16 0.51 5.47 -1.39
N HIS A 17 -0.38 6.46 -1.45
CA HIS A 17 -0.78 7.12 -2.70
C HIS A 17 0.42 7.76 -3.38
N ASP A 18 1.15 8.62 -2.65
CA ASP A 18 2.30 9.34 -3.18
C ASP A 18 3.42 8.39 -3.61
N ARG A 19 3.75 7.41 -2.77
CA ARG A 19 4.93 6.57 -2.98
C ARG A 19 4.69 5.41 -3.95
N VAL A 20 3.48 4.83 -3.94
CA VAL A 20 3.24 3.53 -4.62
C VAL A 20 2.01 3.56 -5.53
N PHE A 21 0.85 4.01 -5.05
CA PHE A 21 -0.41 3.81 -5.76
C PHE A 21 -0.56 4.73 -6.96
N ASP A 22 -0.36 6.04 -6.78
CA ASP A 22 -0.58 7.02 -7.84
C ASP A 22 0.41 6.92 -8.99
N PRO A 23 1.71 6.62 -8.77
CA PRO A 23 2.64 6.31 -9.86
C PRO A 23 2.10 5.22 -10.80
N ILE A 24 1.44 4.20 -10.24
CA ILE A 24 0.85 3.09 -11.02
C ILE A 24 -0.50 3.49 -11.62
N LEU A 25 -1.39 4.10 -10.84
CA LEU A 25 -2.75 4.41 -11.28
C LEU A 25 -2.77 5.46 -12.41
N ASN A 26 -1.89 6.46 -12.32
CA ASN A 26 -1.81 7.55 -13.27
C ASN A 26 -0.91 7.26 -14.47
N SER A 27 -0.08 6.21 -14.40
CA SER A 27 0.78 5.82 -15.53
C SER A 27 -0.03 5.39 -16.75
N THR A 28 0.37 5.83 -17.94
CA THR A 28 -0.18 5.36 -19.22
C THR A 28 0.38 3.99 -19.64
N SER A 29 1.51 3.56 -19.06
CA SER A 29 2.17 2.28 -19.37
C SER A 29 1.79 1.14 -18.42
N ALA A 30 1.25 1.44 -17.23
CA ALA A 30 0.81 0.42 -16.28
C ALA A 30 -0.35 -0.43 -16.85
N SER A 31 -0.22 -1.75 -16.74
CA SER A 31 -1.20 -2.71 -17.21
C SER A 31 -2.52 -2.59 -16.44
N ALA A 32 -3.64 -2.87 -17.11
CA ALA A 32 -4.95 -2.88 -16.48
C ALA A 32 -5.04 -3.82 -15.25
N PRO A 33 -4.48 -5.05 -15.27
CA PRO A 33 -4.50 -5.89 -14.09
C PRO A 33 -3.60 -5.39 -12.95
N LEU A 34 -2.48 -4.71 -13.23
CA LEU A 34 -1.70 -4.07 -12.17
C LEU A 34 -2.49 -2.96 -11.49
N LYS A 35 -3.11 -2.06 -12.27
CA LYS A 35 -3.99 -1.00 -11.74
C LYS A 35 -5.16 -1.57 -10.93
N GLN A 36 -5.76 -2.66 -11.40
CA GLN A 36 -6.83 -3.34 -10.68
C GLN A 36 -6.35 -3.89 -9.33
N GLY A 37 -5.14 -4.46 -9.28
CA GLY A 37 -4.53 -4.92 -8.03
C GLY A 37 -4.34 -3.78 -7.03
N ILE A 38 -3.84 -2.63 -7.48
CA ILE A 38 -3.69 -1.43 -6.62
C ILE A 38 -5.04 -0.95 -6.10
N ARG A 39 -6.07 -0.85 -6.95
CA ARG A 39 -7.43 -0.46 -6.51
C ARG A 39 -7.99 -1.40 -5.45
N LEU A 40 -7.78 -2.71 -5.60
CA LEU A 40 -8.20 -3.69 -4.59
C LEU A 40 -7.42 -3.54 -3.29
N THR A 41 -6.12 -3.26 -3.35
CA THR A 41 -5.32 -2.95 -2.16
C THR A 41 -5.84 -1.71 -1.44
N ILE A 42 -6.15 -0.62 -2.16
CA ILE A 42 -6.75 0.59 -1.58
C ILE A 42 -8.07 0.29 -0.87
N ILE A 43 -8.96 -0.48 -1.51
CA ILE A 43 -10.25 -0.86 -0.91
C ILE A 43 -10.01 -1.61 0.40
N ARG A 44 -9.11 -2.61 0.40
CA ARG A 44 -8.80 -3.40 1.59
C ARG A 44 -8.18 -2.54 2.69
N MET A 45 -7.25 -1.64 2.37
CA MET A 45 -6.69 -0.72 3.36
C MET A 45 -7.82 0.10 4.00
N LYS A 46 -8.74 0.65 3.21
CA LYS A 46 -9.86 1.49 3.69
C LYS A 46 -10.89 0.76 4.57
N GLU A 47 -10.87 -0.57 4.61
CA GLU A 47 -11.72 -1.38 5.50
C GLU A 47 -11.10 -1.58 6.90
N ARG A 48 -9.89 -1.06 7.13
CA ARG A 48 -9.10 -1.26 8.35
C ARG A 48 -8.89 0.06 9.08
N ASP A 49 -8.62 -0.04 10.39
CA ASP A 49 -8.06 1.05 11.17
C ASP A 49 -6.54 1.18 10.91
N ALA A 50 -5.91 2.18 11.52
CA ALA A 50 -4.49 2.47 11.30
C ALA A 50 -3.58 1.27 11.62
N VAL A 51 -3.87 0.54 12.71
CA VAL A 51 -3.12 -0.67 13.09
C VAL A 51 -3.28 -1.73 12.00
N GLY A 52 -4.51 -2.00 11.58
CA GLY A 52 -4.79 -2.98 10.52
C GLY A 52 -4.18 -2.61 9.17
N MET A 53 -4.08 -1.32 8.83
CA MET A 53 -3.39 -0.87 7.61
C MET A 53 -1.88 -1.16 7.66
N VAL A 54 -1.23 -0.86 8.80
CA VAL A 54 0.18 -1.16 9.03
C VAL A 54 0.43 -2.67 8.97
N ASP A 55 -0.42 -3.48 9.61
CA ASP A 55 -0.35 -4.93 9.54
C ASP A 55 -0.54 -5.49 8.12
N TYR A 56 -1.45 -4.88 7.35
CA TYR A 56 -1.65 -5.25 5.95
C TYR A 56 -0.41 -4.95 5.11
N PHE A 57 0.23 -3.80 5.33
CA PHE A 57 1.50 -3.47 4.67
C PHE A 57 2.57 -4.53 5.00
N TRP A 58 2.73 -4.91 6.27
CA TRP A 58 3.65 -5.99 6.66
C TRP A 58 3.30 -7.32 6.01
N ALA A 59 2.01 -7.67 5.93
CA ALA A 59 1.58 -8.90 5.27
C ALA A 59 1.93 -8.94 3.77
N ALA A 60 1.91 -7.79 3.08
CA ALA A 60 2.36 -7.70 1.70
C ALA A 60 3.87 -8.05 1.55
N LEU A 61 4.68 -7.73 2.57
CA LEU A 61 6.12 -7.97 2.58
C LEU A 61 6.54 -9.40 2.98
N LYS A 62 5.67 -10.15 3.68
CA LYS A 62 6.00 -11.51 4.19
C LYS A 62 6.28 -12.56 3.10
N GLY A 63 6.11 -12.23 1.83
CA GLY A 63 6.50 -13.12 0.72
C GLY A 63 5.54 -14.29 0.47
N THR A 64 4.23 -14.08 0.61
CA THR A 64 3.25 -15.06 0.10
C THR A 64 3.36 -15.18 -1.42
N GLU A 65 3.01 -16.32 -2.02
CA GLU A 65 3.06 -16.49 -3.48
C GLU A 65 2.32 -15.36 -4.23
N ARG A 66 1.16 -14.96 -3.71
CA ARG A 66 0.39 -13.84 -4.24
C ARG A 66 1.13 -12.51 -4.14
N SER A 67 1.75 -12.21 -3.00
CA SER A 67 2.46 -10.94 -2.82
C SER A 67 3.77 -10.89 -3.60
N ILE A 68 4.49 -12.01 -3.70
CA ILE A 68 5.66 -12.17 -4.59
C ILE A 68 5.26 -11.93 -6.04
N GLY A 69 4.19 -12.58 -6.52
CA GLY A 69 3.72 -12.41 -7.89
C GLY A 69 3.30 -10.98 -8.21
N PHE A 70 2.68 -10.29 -7.25
CA PHE A 70 2.31 -8.88 -7.40
C PHE A 70 3.53 -7.95 -7.42
N ALA A 71 4.46 -8.15 -6.49
CA ALA A 71 5.73 -7.41 -6.42
C ALA A 71 6.58 -7.61 -7.69
N ALA A 72 6.65 -8.84 -8.22
CA ALA A 72 7.32 -9.15 -9.47
C ALA A 72 6.67 -8.42 -10.66
N ARG A 73 5.33 -8.35 -10.69
CA ARG A 73 4.61 -7.59 -11.73
C ARG A 73 4.93 -6.11 -11.67
N MET A 74 4.90 -5.49 -10.49
CA MET A 74 5.26 -4.08 -10.30
C MET A 74 6.65 -3.80 -10.88
N ARG A 75 7.64 -4.62 -10.51
CA ARG A 75 9.01 -4.51 -11.01
C ARG A 75 9.11 -4.70 -12.52
N ASN A 76 8.45 -5.72 -13.08
CA ASN A 76 8.50 -6.01 -14.51
C ASN A 76 7.87 -4.88 -15.35
N GLU A 77 6.90 -4.16 -14.78
CA GLU A 77 6.29 -3.00 -15.42
C GLU A 77 7.03 -1.68 -15.12
N GLY A 78 8.15 -1.73 -14.39
CA GLY A 78 9.01 -0.58 -14.13
C GLY A 78 8.59 0.29 -12.94
N PHE A 79 7.74 -0.24 -12.05
CA PHE A 79 7.28 0.46 -10.85
C PHE A 79 8.01 -0.04 -9.60
N GLU A 80 8.15 0.86 -8.64
CA GLU A 80 8.60 0.50 -7.29
C GLU A 80 7.58 -0.41 -6.60
N ARG A 81 8.07 -1.27 -5.71
CA ARG A 81 7.26 -2.21 -4.91
C ARG A 81 7.11 -1.65 -3.50
N PHE A 82 6.42 -2.40 -2.65
CA PHE A 82 6.25 -2.04 -1.24
C PHE A 82 7.59 -2.13 -0.49
N GLU A 83 8.49 -3.00 -0.92
CA GLU A 83 9.84 -3.18 -0.39
C GLU A 83 10.66 -1.89 -0.48
N GLU A 84 10.54 -1.13 -1.57
CA GLU A 84 11.27 0.13 -1.75
C GLU A 84 10.69 1.28 -0.90
N ALA A 85 9.49 1.12 -0.33
CA ALA A 85 8.87 2.05 0.60
C ALA A 85 9.05 1.65 2.08
N LEU A 86 9.61 0.46 2.35
CA LEU A 86 9.68 -0.15 3.68
C LEU A 86 10.35 0.74 4.72
N GLU A 87 11.53 1.28 4.40
CA GLU A 87 12.34 2.05 5.34
C GLU A 87 11.61 3.32 5.81
N ASP A 88 11.04 4.07 4.87
CA ASP A 88 10.27 5.28 5.21
C ASP A 88 8.98 4.92 5.96
N PHE A 89 8.30 3.84 5.54
CA PHE A 89 7.06 3.40 6.15
C PHE A 89 7.26 3.00 7.62
N ARG A 90 8.30 2.19 7.92
CA ARG A 90 8.57 1.70 9.29
C ARG A 90 8.99 2.80 10.25
N ILE A 91 9.65 3.85 9.76
CA ILE A 91 10.05 5.01 10.57
C ILE A 91 8.83 5.90 10.86
N ARG A 92 7.98 6.11 9.86
CA ARG A 92 6.85 7.04 9.94
C ARG A 92 5.63 6.47 10.68
N PHE A 93 5.38 5.17 10.54
CA PHE A 93 4.19 4.50 11.07
C PHE A 93 4.55 3.44 12.12
N ASP A 94 5.38 3.84 13.09
CA ASP A 94 5.83 3.01 14.20
C ASP A 94 4.79 2.90 15.34
N ASP A 95 5.15 2.18 16.41
CA ASP A 95 4.29 2.03 17.59
C ASP A 95 3.91 3.37 18.23
N ARG A 96 4.76 4.41 18.14
CA ARG A 96 4.46 5.73 18.70
C ARG A 96 3.38 6.41 17.88
N PHE A 97 3.44 6.30 16.56
CA PHE A 97 2.38 6.77 15.66
C PHE A 97 1.04 6.09 15.96
N LEU A 98 1.03 4.79 16.28
CA LEU A 98 -0.20 4.03 16.47
C LEU A 98 -0.89 4.25 17.84
N ARG A 99 -0.19 4.78 18.86
CA ARG A 99 -0.77 5.06 20.19
C ARG A 99 -1.93 6.06 20.13
N PRO A 100 -3.05 5.82 20.83
CA PRO A 100 -4.25 6.67 20.79
C PRO A 100 -3.98 8.17 20.92
#